data_AF-A0AAC8ZQU5-F1
#
_entry.id   AF-A0AAC8ZQU5-F1
#
_cell.length_a   1.000
_cell.length_b   1.000
_cell.length_c   1.000
_cell.angle_alpha   90.00
_cell.angle_beta   90.00
_cell.angle_gamma   90.00
#
_symmetry.space_group_name_H-M   'P 1'
#
loop_
_entity.id
_entity.type
_entity.pdbx_description
1 polymer ?
#
loop_
_entity_poly.entity_id
_entity_poly.type
_entity_poly.pdbx_seq_one_letter_code
_entity_poly.pdbx_strand_id
1 'polypeptide(L)'
;MKNKTYRSPARENGYAGLGDYAVIGEGRSVALIAPDGAIDWWCVPNLDSPPLFDRILDAPLGGYFALTPEDEWEMSRSYRENSNVLETRYKTASGEVLITESINSTFAGRLPWSEMARRVEGIKGHVRLNVVFKPGTRARTCSPWLDHVQEKTIFHLDDLMVAVRCTDDVETEYCDDTGMRGTLTTSPGSRSLIALVATEKEPLAVPPLEKIDQRIETSDHAWRDWAENLCWNGPFEHHVKRSALALKFLWYAPTGALAASATTSLPEGIGKEKNYDYRYAWVRDACLIIKSFVYLGSLEDCKAAFSWLTSTIIRHDGHLRACYTLEGGLVPEERYPQLEGYQGTQPVRVGNNARDQFQPSMYGDLLGTARLFVEMGHVLDLATSRLLGHLANRCADRWRLPDSGIWELPEERHYTHSKMACWLALDQAVALAEIGHIEPTWKGRWARERDRISEWIETHCWSESRQAYTFYAGSETLDAAISLTHYYGSKINRKRMLSTLEAIYQELGHNSPMLYRYSGVEVEESTFVACAFWRVEALAELKKRDQAQEEMKEILDTLCQSGNVQIFNEMYDTRTGGWRGNMPLGLSHLSLICAANALSCDNPGHRI
;
A
#
# COMPACT_ATOMS: atom_id res chain seq x y z
N MET A 1 -2.68 -13.30 -16.50
CA MET A 1 -1.75 -12.15 -16.51
C MET A 1 -0.66 -12.40 -17.51
N LYS A 2 -0.14 -11.35 -18.17
CA LYS A 2 1.12 -11.47 -18.92
C LYS A 2 2.24 -11.06 -17.98
N ASN A 3 2.81 -12.03 -17.26
CA ASN A 3 3.94 -11.75 -16.38
C ASN A 3 5.19 -11.64 -17.24
N LYS A 4 6.00 -10.60 -17.01
CA LYS A 4 7.26 -10.39 -17.69
C LYS A 4 8.22 -11.56 -17.41
N THR A 5 8.73 -12.15 -18.47
CA THR A 5 9.87 -13.06 -18.41
C THR A 5 11.15 -12.24 -18.43
N TYR A 6 12.06 -12.52 -17.51
CA TYR A 6 13.36 -11.85 -17.45
C TYR A 6 14.46 -12.81 -17.89
N ARG A 7 15.51 -12.30 -18.53
CA ARG A 7 16.71 -13.06 -18.84
C ARG A 7 17.91 -12.41 -18.16
N SER A 8 18.49 -13.09 -17.18
CA SER A 8 19.60 -12.60 -16.33
C SER A 8 19.54 -11.07 -16.09
N PRO A 9 18.45 -10.55 -15.49
CA PRO A 9 18.19 -9.12 -15.47
C PRO A 9 19.32 -8.36 -14.77
N ALA A 10 19.91 -7.41 -15.50
CA ALA A 10 20.94 -6.55 -14.96
C ALA A 10 20.34 -5.50 -14.01
N ARG A 11 21.11 -5.14 -12.99
CA ARG A 11 20.82 -4.01 -12.11
C ARG A 11 21.45 -2.74 -12.67
N GLU A 12 20.75 -1.63 -12.57
CA GLU A 12 21.28 -0.31 -12.92
C GLU A 12 21.85 0.35 -11.66
N ASN A 13 23.16 0.58 -11.62
CA ASN A 13 23.87 1.13 -10.46
C ASN A 13 23.61 0.37 -9.14
N GLY A 14 23.36 -0.95 -9.23
CA GLY A 14 23.05 -1.80 -8.06
C GLY A 14 21.55 -1.93 -7.74
N TYR A 15 20.68 -1.20 -8.44
CA TYR A 15 19.23 -1.19 -8.21
C TYR A 15 18.48 -2.01 -9.27
N ALA A 16 17.46 -2.77 -8.85
CA ALA A 16 16.47 -3.34 -9.76
C ALA A 16 15.36 -2.31 -10.03
N GLY A 17 14.64 -2.44 -11.14
CA GLY A 17 13.51 -1.55 -11.42
C GLY A 17 12.42 -1.67 -10.36
N LEU A 18 11.89 -0.54 -9.88
CA LEU A 18 10.89 -0.54 -8.80
C LEU A 18 9.66 -1.42 -9.09
N GLY A 19 9.14 -1.39 -10.31
CA GLY A 19 8.00 -2.23 -10.71
C GLY A 19 8.34 -3.70 -10.95
N ASP A 20 9.63 -4.04 -10.95
CA ASP A 20 10.10 -5.40 -11.10
C ASP A 20 10.22 -6.12 -9.74
N TYR A 21 9.80 -5.55 -8.61
CA TYR A 21 9.76 -6.29 -7.34
C TYR A 21 8.46 -7.09 -7.17
N ALA A 22 8.57 -8.30 -6.61
CA ALA A 22 7.44 -9.03 -6.03
C ALA A 22 7.43 -8.83 -4.50
N VAL A 23 6.33 -9.19 -3.84
CA VAL A 23 6.10 -8.87 -2.43
C VAL A 23 5.62 -10.11 -1.68
N ILE A 24 6.19 -10.38 -0.51
CA ILE A 24 5.68 -11.40 0.42
C ILE A 24 5.52 -10.79 1.81
N GLY A 25 4.59 -11.32 2.60
CA GLY A 25 4.24 -10.75 3.91
C GLY A 25 3.22 -11.62 4.63
N GLU A 26 3.07 -11.38 5.95
CA GLU A 26 2.12 -12.12 6.82
C GLU A 26 1.09 -11.23 7.52
N GLY A 27 1.18 -9.91 7.34
CA GLY A 27 0.36 -8.92 8.03
C GLY A 27 1.09 -8.19 9.15
N ARG A 28 2.31 -8.57 9.55
CA ARG A 28 3.16 -7.76 10.45
C ARG A 28 4.29 -7.04 9.72
N SER A 29 4.91 -7.71 8.75
CA SER A 29 5.98 -7.17 7.92
C SER A 29 5.90 -7.68 6.49
N VAL A 30 6.65 -7.01 5.62
CA VAL A 30 6.64 -7.21 4.17
C VAL A 30 8.07 -7.19 3.64
N ALA A 31 8.38 -8.12 2.74
CA ALA A 31 9.67 -8.20 2.04
C ALA A 31 9.48 -8.05 0.52
N LEU A 32 10.43 -7.39 -0.16
CA LEU A 32 10.42 -7.22 -1.61
C LEU A 32 11.51 -8.06 -2.27
N ILE A 33 11.11 -8.87 -3.26
CA ILE A 33 11.96 -9.81 -3.99
C ILE A 33 12.20 -9.31 -5.42
N ALA A 34 13.46 -9.02 -5.74
CA ALA A 34 13.90 -8.64 -7.07
C ALA A 34 13.92 -9.83 -8.06
N PRO A 35 13.93 -9.58 -9.37
CA PRO A 35 13.95 -10.63 -10.39
C PRO A 35 15.15 -11.58 -10.35
N ASP A 36 16.27 -11.14 -9.78
CA ASP A 36 17.49 -11.93 -9.60
C ASP A 36 17.47 -12.81 -8.33
N GLY A 37 16.34 -12.86 -7.64
CA GLY A 37 16.14 -13.73 -6.47
C GLY A 37 16.56 -13.09 -5.15
N ALA A 38 16.94 -11.81 -5.16
CA ALA A 38 17.33 -11.12 -3.94
C ALA A 38 16.16 -10.45 -3.23
N ILE A 39 16.11 -10.55 -1.91
CA ILE A 39 15.31 -9.69 -1.05
C ILE A 39 16.11 -8.43 -0.75
N ASP A 40 15.66 -7.28 -1.26
CA ASP A 40 16.34 -5.98 -1.12
C ASP A 40 15.70 -5.07 -0.07
N TRP A 41 14.50 -5.43 0.36
CA TRP A 41 13.75 -4.71 1.40
C TRP A 41 13.10 -5.71 2.33
N TRP A 42 13.29 -5.56 3.64
CA TRP A 42 12.46 -6.21 4.66
C TRP A 42 12.65 -5.52 6.00
N CYS A 43 11.57 -4.97 6.58
CA CYS A 43 11.56 -4.45 7.94
C CYS A 43 11.21 -5.57 8.94
N VAL A 44 11.99 -5.69 10.02
CA VAL A 44 11.85 -6.76 11.01
C VAL A 44 11.92 -6.17 12.43
N PRO A 45 11.01 -6.55 13.35
CA PRO A 45 9.90 -7.50 13.14
C PRO A 45 8.67 -6.87 12.47
N ASN A 46 8.47 -5.56 12.62
CA ASN A 46 7.26 -4.86 12.16
C ASN A 46 7.53 -4.05 10.89
N LEU A 47 6.45 -3.75 10.15
CA LEU A 47 6.49 -3.03 8.88
C LEU A 47 7.17 -1.65 8.99
N ASP A 48 7.02 -0.94 10.12
CA ASP A 48 7.63 0.36 10.39
C ASP A 48 8.93 0.28 11.23
N SER A 49 9.43 -0.93 11.55
CA SER A 49 10.73 -1.13 12.18
C SER A 49 11.89 -0.71 11.26
N PRO A 50 13.10 -0.45 11.79
CA PRO A 50 14.28 -0.32 10.95
C PRO A 50 14.50 -1.58 10.09
N PRO A 51 14.91 -1.42 8.81
CA PRO A 51 15.04 -2.52 7.86
C PRO A 51 16.17 -3.50 8.21
N LEU A 52 15.91 -4.82 8.12
CA LEU A 52 16.98 -5.83 8.05
C LEU A 52 17.69 -5.78 6.70
N PHE A 53 16.94 -5.50 5.64
CA PHE A 53 17.45 -5.23 4.29
C PHE A 53 16.91 -3.91 3.78
N ASP A 54 17.79 -3.04 3.32
CA ASP A 54 17.51 -1.74 2.70
C ASP A 54 18.39 -1.48 1.46
N ARG A 55 18.80 -2.55 0.75
CA ARG A 55 19.56 -2.43 -0.50
C ARG A 55 18.85 -1.62 -1.59
N ILE A 56 17.52 -1.54 -1.53
CA ILE A 56 16.74 -0.66 -2.41
C ILE A 56 17.01 0.84 -2.18
N LEU A 57 17.51 1.22 -0.99
CA LEU A 57 17.88 2.59 -0.62
C LEU A 57 19.39 2.78 -0.43
N ASP A 58 20.16 1.69 -0.31
CA ASP A 58 21.61 1.73 -0.11
C ASP A 58 22.24 0.48 -0.73
N ALA A 59 22.50 0.52 -2.05
CA ALA A 59 22.98 -0.66 -2.77
C ALA A 59 24.26 -1.29 -2.17
N PRO A 60 25.27 -0.51 -1.71
CA PRO A 60 26.49 -1.07 -1.13
C PRO A 60 26.33 -1.69 0.27
N LEU A 61 25.60 -1.01 1.17
CA LEU A 61 25.57 -1.35 2.61
C LEU A 61 24.23 -1.90 3.10
N GLY A 62 23.17 -1.84 2.30
CA GLY A 62 21.82 -2.14 2.76
C GLY A 62 21.52 -3.61 3.05
N GLY A 63 22.45 -4.52 2.76
CA GLY A 63 22.27 -5.96 2.98
C GLY A 63 21.15 -6.57 2.12
N TYR A 64 21.17 -7.88 1.95
CA TYR A 64 20.18 -8.59 1.14
C TYR A 64 20.23 -10.09 1.41
N PHE A 65 19.20 -10.81 0.97
CA PHE A 65 19.21 -12.26 0.94
C PHE A 65 18.85 -12.80 -0.45
N ALA A 66 19.78 -13.48 -1.12
CA ALA A 66 19.65 -13.89 -2.51
C ALA A 66 19.85 -15.40 -2.72
N LEU A 67 18.99 -15.97 -3.53
CA LEU A 67 19.16 -17.28 -4.18
C LEU A 67 19.16 -17.05 -5.69
N THR A 68 20.32 -17.23 -6.32
CA THR A 68 20.51 -16.86 -7.75
C THR A 68 21.23 -17.98 -8.50
N PRO A 69 20.77 -18.39 -9.70
CA PRO A 69 21.52 -19.33 -10.54
C PRO A 69 22.95 -18.85 -10.86
N GLU A 70 23.91 -19.77 -10.91
CA GLU A 70 25.29 -19.47 -11.37
C GLU A 70 25.36 -19.22 -12.88
N ASP A 71 24.63 -20.02 -13.66
CA ASP A 71 24.54 -19.90 -15.11
C ASP A 71 23.55 -18.82 -15.54
N GLU A 72 23.63 -18.37 -16.80
CA GLU A 72 22.55 -17.57 -17.40
C GLU A 72 21.17 -18.24 -17.23
N TRP A 73 20.17 -17.44 -16.86
CA TRP A 73 18.83 -17.94 -16.61
C TRP A 73 17.74 -17.13 -17.30
N GLU A 74 16.64 -17.80 -17.60
CA GLU A 74 15.34 -17.22 -17.83
C GLU A 74 14.51 -17.35 -16.54
N MET A 75 13.86 -16.28 -16.10
CA MET A 75 13.02 -16.25 -14.91
C MET A 75 11.58 -15.92 -15.27
N SER A 76 10.67 -16.70 -14.68
CA SER A 76 9.24 -16.40 -14.61
C SER A 76 8.75 -16.58 -13.19
N ARG A 77 7.75 -15.80 -12.76
CA ARG A 77 7.17 -15.95 -11.42
C ARG A 77 5.70 -15.62 -11.39
N SER A 78 5.01 -16.15 -10.39
CA SER A 78 3.61 -15.89 -10.10
C SER A 78 3.34 -16.17 -8.63
N TYR A 79 2.39 -15.46 -8.04
CA TYR A 79 1.79 -15.96 -6.82
C TYR A 79 1.00 -17.24 -7.11
N ARG A 80 0.94 -18.14 -6.15
CA ARG A 80 -0.02 -19.24 -6.16
C ARG A 80 -1.44 -18.69 -6.30
N GLU A 81 -2.33 -19.50 -6.87
CA GLU A 81 -3.71 -19.11 -7.10
C GLU A 81 -4.38 -18.67 -5.79
N ASN A 82 -4.98 -17.47 -5.81
CA ASN A 82 -5.62 -16.85 -4.65
C ASN A 82 -4.74 -16.77 -3.38
N SER A 83 -3.42 -16.63 -3.55
CA SER A 83 -2.46 -16.67 -2.45
C SER A 83 -1.43 -15.53 -2.51
N ASN A 84 -0.75 -15.32 -1.39
CA ASN A 84 0.42 -14.44 -1.26
C ASN A 84 1.73 -15.22 -1.15
N VAL A 85 1.71 -16.54 -1.39
CA VAL A 85 2.91 -17.35 -1.57
C VAL A 85 3.43 -17.19 -3.00
N LEU A 86 4.69 -16.82 -3.14
CA LEU A 86 5.33 -16.56 -4.43
C LEU A 86 6.02 -17.83 -4.95
N GLU A 87 5.88 -18.10 -6.24
CA GLU A 87 6.64 -19.12 -6.96
C GLU A 87 7.50 -18.47 -8.04
N THR A 88 8.81 -18.66 -7.94
CA THR A 88 9.81 -18.18 -8.90
C THR A 88 10.47 -19.37 -9.58
N ARG A 89 10.38 -19.45 -10.91
CA ARG A 89 11.00 -20.49 -11.73
C ARG A 89 12.20 -19.93 -12.46
N TYR A 90 13.35 -20.57 -12.27
CA TYR A 90 14.55 -20.34 -13.06
C TYR A 90 14.77 -21.48 -14.03
N LYS A 91 15.11 -21.13 -15.26
CA LYS A 91 15.52 -22.05 -16.32
C LYS A 91 16.89 -21.67 -16.82
N THR A 92 17.86 -22.56 -16.67
CA THR A 92 19.22 -22.41 -17.20
C THR A 92 19.44 -23.38 -18.35
N ALA A 93 20.63 -23.37 -18.95
CA ALA A 93 21.03 -24.39 -19.92
C ALA A 93 21.11 -25.81 -19.30
N SER A 94 21.39 -25.89 -18.01
CA SER A 94 21.66 -27.15 -17.28
C SER A 94 20.42 -27.74 -16.61
N GLY A 95 19.35 -26.96 -16.41
CA GLY A 95 18.16 -27.43 -15.71
C GLY A 95 17.10 -26.37 -15.42
N GLU A 96 16.12 -26.76 -14.62
CA GLU A 96 15.04 -25.92 -14.13
C GLU A 96 14.85 -26.13 -12.63
N VAL A 97 14.65 -25.04 -11.90
CA VAL A 97 14.41 -25.02 -10.45
C VAL A 97 13.22 -24.12 -10.13
N LEU A 98 12.43 -24.53 -9.14
CA LEU A 98 11.31 -23.78 -8.59
C LEU A 98 11.65 -23.34 -7.16
N ILE A 99 11.48 -22.06 -6.87
CA ILE A 99 11.59 -21.52 -5.53
C ILE A 99 10.19 -21.08 -5.07
N THR A 100 9.72 -21.65 -3.96
CA THR A 100 8.49 -21.22 -3.29
C THR A 100 8.86 -20.36 -2.07
N GLU A 101 8.35 -19.13 -2.00
CA GLU A 101 8.77 -18.12 -1.03
C GLU A 101 7.58 -17.61 -0.21
N SER A 102 7.76 -17.52 1.11
CA SER A 102 6.73 -17.04 2.04
C SER A 102 7.34 -16.40 3.29
N ILE A 103 6.68 -15.38 3.82
CA ILE A 103 6.80 -15.06 5.25
C ILE A 103 5.71 -15.87 5.94
N ASN A 104 6.14 -16.86 6.71
CA ASN A 104 5.29 -17.91 7.24
C ASN A 104 4.36 -17.40 8.35
N SER A 105 3.14 -17.90 8.32
CA SER A 105 2.12 -17.75 9.35
C SER A 105 1.57 -19.12 9.78
N THR A 106 0.52 -19.09 10.60
CA THR A 106 -0.26 -20.24 11.02
C THR A 106 -1.73 -20.03 10.66
N PHE A 107 -2.57 -21.05 10.80
CA PHE A 107 -4.03 -20.89 10.64
C PHE A 107 -4.65 -19.90 11.63
N ALA A 108 -3.98 -19.62 12.75
CA ALA A 108 -4.43 -18.62 13.73
C ALA A 108 -3.84 -17.21 13.46
N GLY A 109 -3.14 -17.02 12.34
CA GLY A 109 -2.43 -15.80 11.99
C GLY A 109 -0.92 -15.88 12.23
N ARG A 110 -0.29 -14.72 12.39
CA ARG A 110 1.17 -14.57 12.47
C ARG A 110 1.81 -15.39 13.58
N LEU A 111 3.09 -15.73 13.39
CA LEU A 111 3.93 -16.29 14.44
C LEU A 111 4.37 -15.20 15.44
N PRO A 112 4.78 -15.56 16.67
CA PRO A 112 5.41 -14.62 17.61
C PRO A 112 6.72 -14.03 17.06
N TRP A 113 7.56 -14.85 16.41
CA TRP A 113 8.78 -14.43 15.72
C TRP A 113 8.55 -14.20 14.22
N SER A 114 9.48 -13.56 13.51
CA SER A 114 9.45 -13.44 12.05
C SER A 114 10.12 -14.65 11.40
N GLU A 115 9.47 -15.27 10.42
CA GLU A 115 9.96 -16.49 9.75
C GLU A 115 9.76 -16.35 8.25
N MET A 116 10.83 -16.08 7.51
CA MET A 116 10.81 -16.08 6.04
C MET A 116 11.49 -17.35 5.55
N ALA A 117 10.87 -18.02 4.60
CA ALA A 117 11.32 -19.31 4.09
C ALA A 117 11.34 -19.33 2.56
N ARG A 118 12.36 -19.99 2.01
CA ARG A 118 12.52 -20.30 0.60
C ARG A 118 12.70 -21.80 0.45
N ARG A 119 11.67 -22.47 -0.06
CA ARG A 119 11.76 -23.87 -0.49
C ARG A 119 12.30 -23.92 -1.91
N VAL A 120 13.33 -24.72 -2.14
CA VAL A 120 13.97 -24.91 -3.46
C VAL A 120 13.70 -26.32 -3.94
N GLU A 121 13.08 -26.46 -5.11
CA GLU A 121 12.70 -27.75 -5.70
C GLU A 121 13.33 -27.92 -7.08
N GLY A 122 14.17 -28.94 -7.24
CA GLY A 122 14.77 -29.26 -8.53
C GLY A 122 13.76 -29.93 -9.45
N ILE A 123 13.49 -29.32 -10.61
CA ILE A 123 12.44 -29.77 -11.54
C ILE A 123 13.04 -30.64 -12.64
N LYS A 124 14.11 -30.17 -13.26
CA LYS A 124 14.76 -30.84 -14.39
C LYS A 124 16.25 -30.56 -14.38
N GLY A 125 17.06 -31.53 -14.80
CA GLY A 125 18.50 -31.35 -14.90
C GLY A 125 19.14 -30.98 -13.56
N HIS A 126 20.26 -30.27 -13.60
CA HIS A 126 20.97 -29.83 -12.41
C HIS A 126 21.19 -28.33 -12.46
N VAL A 127 20.73 -27.61 -11.44
CA VAL A 127 20.90 -26.16 -11.33
C VAL A 127 21.71 -25.87 -10.07
N ARG A 128 22.81 -25.13 -10.23
CA ARG A 128 23.62 -24.66 -9.12
C ARG A 128 23.21 -23.23 -8.79
N LEU A 129 22.87 -23.01 -7.52
CA LEU A 129 22.43 -21.73 -6.97
C LEU A 129 23.49 -21.19 -6.02
N ASN A 130 23.79 -19.90 -6.14
CA ASN A 130 24.45 -19.13 -5.09
C ASN A 130 23.43 -18.78 -4.01
N VAL A 131 23.78 -19.04 -2.75
CA VAL A 131 23.03 -18.62 -1.56
C VAL A 131 23.84 -17.54 -0.87
N VAL A 132 23.28 -16.33 -0.75
CA VAL A 132 23.95 -15.20 -0.10
C VAL A 132 23.02 -14.57 0.92
N PHE A 133 23.43 -14.52 2.17
CA PHE A 133 22.82 -13.69 3.21
C PHE A 133 23.83 -12.63 3.63
N LYS A 134 23.51 -11.36 3.40
CA LYS A 134 24.28 -10.22 3.89
C LYS A 134 23.36 -9.41 4.80
N PRO A 135 23.53 -9.43 6.13
CA PRO A 135 22.74 -8.59 7.02
C PRO A 135 22.94 -7.10 6.67
N GLY A 136 21.87 -6.31 6.73
CA GLY A 136 21.95 -4.86 6.56
C GLY A 136 22.54 -4.16 7.79
N THR A 137 22.41 -2.84 7.80
CA THR A 137 22.91 -1.98 8.90
C THR A 137 21.80 -1.25 9.65
N ARG A 138 20.55 -1.68 9.43
CA ARG A 138 19.35 -1.04 9.98
C ARG A 138 19.32 0.45 9.68
N ALA A 139 19.43 0.81 8.40
CA ALA A 139 19.58 2.19 7.94
C ALA A 139 20.81 2.91 8.54
N ARG A 140 21.98 2.24 8.49
CA ARG A 140 23.28 2.73 9.01
C ARG A 140 23.27 3.09 10.50
N THR A 141 22.47 2.40 11.30
CA THR A 141 22.40 2.63 12.76
C THR A 141 23.20 1.61 13.58
N CYS A 142 23.50 0.44 13.02
CA CYS A 142 24.30 -0.58 13.70
C CYS A 142 25.19 -1.37 12.72
N SER A 143 26.18 -2.08 13.26
CA SER A 143 26.96 -3.08 12.53
C SER A 143 26.55 -4.48 12.97
N PRO A 144 26.35 -5.42 12.04
CA PRO A 144 26.07 -6.81 12.38
C PRO A 144 27.30 -7.49 12.96
N TRP A 145 27.09 -8.47 13.83
CA TRP A 145 28.12 -9.40 14.28
C TRP A 145 27.54 -10.80 14.44
N LEU A 146 28.39 -11.81 14.31
CA LEU A 146 28.03 -13.22 14.34
C LEU A 146 28.34 -13.83 15.71
N ASP A 147 27.35 -14.54 16.25
CA ASP A 147 27.48 -15.39 17.44
C ASP A 147 27.22 -16.85 17.11
N HIS A 148 27.88 -17.73 17.87
CA HIS A 148 27.68 -19.17 17.82
C HIS A 148 27.14 -19.68 19.16
N VAL A 149 25.83 -19.96 19.17
CA VAL A 149 25.15 -20.47 20.37
C VAL A 149 24.81 -21.94 20.15
N GLN A 150 25.61 -22.84 20.74
CA GLN A 150 25.61 -24.28 20.41
C GLN A 150 25.89 -24.48 18.92
N GLU A 151 25.10 -25.31 18.23
CA GLU A 151 25.21 -25.58 16.77
C GLU A 151 24.43 -24.56 15.91
N LYS A 152 24.21 -23.33 16.41
CA LYS A 152 23.39 -22.31 15.72
C LYS A 152 24.19 -21.04 15.43
N THR A 153 24.10 -20.60 14.19
CA THR A 153 24.66 -19.35 13.67
C THR A 153 23.62 -18.22 13.86
N ILE A 154 23.94 -17.26 14.73
CA ILE A 154 23.04 -16.15 15.07
C ILE A 154 23.70 -14.82 14.71
N PHE A 155 23.05 -14.03 13.87
CA PHE A 155 23.46 -12.66 13.57
C PHE A 155 22.74 -11.70 14.51
N HIS A 156 23.50 -10.79 15.12
CA HIS A 156 23.00 -9.73 15.98
C HIS A 156 23.10 -8.38 15.28
N LEU A 157 21.99 -7.63 15.27
CA LEU A 157 21.90 -6.27 14.75
C LEU A 157 21.24 -5.40 15.82
N ASP A 158 22.05 -4.87 16.74
CA ASP A 158 21.57 -4.26 17.98
C ASP A 158 20.69 -5.27 18.77
N ASP A 159 19.44 -4.93 19.07
CA ASP A 159 18.50 -5.81 19.78
C ASP A 159 17.85 -6.92 18.91
N LEU A 160 18.13 -6.94 17.60
CA LEU A 160 17.58 -7.95 16.68
C LEU A 160 18.51 -9.16 16.57
N MET A 161 17.94 -10.34 16.75
CA MET A 161 18.60 -11.63 16.52
C MET A 161 18.03 -12.28 15.25
N VAL A 162 18.90 -12.77 14.37
CA VAL A 162 18.53 -13.47 13.14
C VAL A 162 19.29 -14.80 13.03
N ALA A 163 18.58 -15.92 12.98
CA ALA A 163 19.15 -17.22 12.66
C ALA A 163 18.99 -17.52 11.17
N VAL A 164 20.10 -17.85 10.50
CA VAL A 164 20.08 -18.43 9.15
C VAL A 164 19.94 -19.94 9.29
N ARG A 165 18.92 -20.51 8.66
CA ARG A 165 18.59 -21.94 8.74
C ARG A 165 18.59 -22.53 7.34
N CYS A 166 19.35 -23.58 7.12
CA CYS A 166 19.37 -24.28 5.84
C CYS A 166 19.44 -25.80 6.02
N THR A 167 19.02 -26.54 5.01
CA THR A 167 19.26 -27.99 4.89
C THR A 167 20.75 -28.30 4.68
N ASP A 168 21.17 -29.52 5.03
CA ASP A 168 22.60 -29.93 5.03
C ASP A 168 23.24 -29.97 3.63
N ASP A 169 22.43 -29.95 2.57
CA ASP A 169 22.87 -29.89 1.18
C ASP A 169 23.27 -28.48 0.71
N VAL A 170 23.14 -27.47 1.56
CA VAL A 170 23.72 -26.15 1.34
C VAL A 170 25.18 -26.15 1.78
N GLU A 171 26.08 -26.16 0.80
CA GLU A 171 27.53 -26.11 1.01
C GLU A 171 27.94 -24.68 1.36
N THR A 172 28.20 -24.41 2.64
CA THR A 172 28.63 -23.09 3.12
C THR A 172 30.10 -22.85 2.77
N GLU A 173 30.37 -21.79 2.00
CA GLU A 173 31.73 -21.36 1.62
C GLU A 173 32.36 -20.51 2.73
N TYR A 174 31.61 -19.54 3.26
CA TYR A 174 32.01 -18.75 4.42
C TYR A 174 30.79 -18.29 5.23
N CYS A 175 31.03 -18.05 6.52
CA CYS A 175 30.07 -17.42 7.42
C CYS A 175 30.85 -16.64 8.50
N ASP A 176 30.69 -15.33 8.52
CA ASP A 176 31.34 -14.40 9.45
C ASP A 176 30.42 -13.21 9.75
N ASP A 177 30.91 -12.19 10.47
CA ASP A 177 30.16 -10.98 10.83
C ASP A 177 29.53 -10.25 9.62
N THR A 178 30.10 -10.42 8.43
CA THR A 178 29.64 -9.74 7.21
C THR A 178 28.53 -10.49 6.49
N GLY A 179 28.27 -11.75 6.84
CA GLY A 179 27.21 -12.57 6.29
C GLY A 179 27.57 -14.04 6.08
N MET A 180 26.78 -14.70 5.24
CA MET A 180 26.95 -16.11 4.85
C MET A 180 26.89 -16.22 3.32
N ARG A 181 27.81 -17.00 2.75
CA ARG A 181 27.75 -17.44 1.35
C ARG A 181 27.86 -18.95 1.28
N GLY A 182 27.08 -19.55 0.39
CA GLY A 182 27.16 -20.96 0.07
C GLY A 182 26.61 -21.27 -1.31
N THR A 183 26.60 -22.54 -1.65
CA THR A 183 25.99 -23.04 -2.89
C THR A 183 25.04 -24.19 -2.61
N LEU A 184 24.05 -24.34 -3.48
CA LEU A 184 23.11 -25.44 -3.48
C LEU A 184 23.00 -25.99 -4.90
N THR A 185 23.18 -27.30 -5.07
CA THR A 185 22.97 -27.97 -6.37
C THR A 185 21.69 -28.78 -6.32
N THR A 186 20.69 -28.39 -7.11
CA THR A 186 19.42 -29.11 -7.21
C THR A 186 19.51 -30.22 -8.25
N SER A 187 18.82 -31.33 -8.02
CA SER A 187 18.56 -32.41 -9.00
C SER A 187 17.05 -32.69 -9.10
N PRO A 188 16.54 -33.42 -10.11
CA PRO A 188 15.12 -33.66 -10.24
C PRO A 188 14.54 -34.39 -9.02
N GLY A 189 13.55 -33.77 -8.37
CA GLY A 189 12.94 -34.28 -7.14
C GLY A 189 13.66 -33.93 -5.83
N SER A 190 14.80 -33.23 -5.90
CA SER A 190 15.44 -32.65 -4.71
C SER A 190 14.57 -31.54 -4.12
N ARG A 191 14.62 -31.40 -2.79
CA ARG A 191 13.90 -30.39 -2.03
C ARG A 191 14.78 -29.90 -0.89
N SER A 192 15.09 -28.62 -0.89
CA SER A 192 15.97 -27.96 0.08
C SER A 192 15.24 -26.76 0.67
N LEU A 193 15.64 -26.31 1.86
CA LEU A 193 15.03 -25.16 2.53
C LEU A 193 16.13 -24.21 2.99
N ILE A 194 15.95 -22.92 2.73
CA ILE A 194 16.74 -21.85 3.36
C ILE A 194 15.76 -20.84 3.95
N ALA A 195 15.95 -20.49 5.23
CA ALA A 195 15.04 -19.65 5.99
C ALA A 195 15.79 -18.68 6.90
N LEU A 196 15.16 -17.54 7.17
CA LEU A 196 15.56 -16.56 8.16
C LEU A 196 14.52 -16.54 9.28
N VAL A 197 14.98 -16.74 10.51
CA VAL A 197 14.14 -16.67 11.72
C VAL A 197 14.65 -15.53 12.57
N ALA A 198 13.78 -14.56 12.90
CA ALA A 198 14.21 -13.33 13.55
C ALA A 198 13.27 -12.87 14.66
N THR A 199 13.83 -12.23 15.67
CA THR A 199 13.08 -11.56 16.74
C THR A 199 13.87 -10.38 17.28
N GLU A 200 13.19 -9.41 17.89
CA GLU A 200 13.80 -8.21 18.47
C GLU A 200 13.35 -8.08 19.92
N LYS A 201 14.29 -7.83 20.85
CA LYS A 201 14.03 -7.67 22.29
C LYS A 201 13.31 -8.84 22.96
N GLU A 202 13.38 -10.03 22.35
CA GLU A 202 12.74 -11.26 22.84
C GLU A 202 13.66 -12.47 22.60
N PRO A 203 13.44 -13.61 23.28
CA PRO A 203 14.15 -14.85 22.98
C PRO A 203 13.86 -15.37 21.57
N LEU A 204 14.90 -15.80 20.85
CA LEU A 204 14.75 -16.35 19.50
C LEU A 204 14.26 -17.80 19.51
N ALA A 205 13.08 -18.04 18.93
CA ALA A 205 12.61 -19.38 18.61
C ALA A 205 13.36 -19.94 17.39
N VAL A 206 13.77 -21.21 17.44
CA VAL A 206 14.52 -21.87 16.36
C VAL A 206 13.87 -23.22 16.05
N PRO A 207 12.76 -23.26 15.29
CA PRO A 207 12.02 -24.50 15.01
C PRO A 207 12.77 -25.44 14.06
N PRO A 208 12.41 -26.74 13.99
CA PRO A 208 12.94 -27.66 12.99
C PRO A 208 12.62 -27.21 11.56
N LEU A 209 13.50 -27.52 10.60
CA LEU A 209 13.35 -27.10 9.19
C LEU A 209 12.05 -27.65 8.58
N GLU A 210 11.67 -28.88 8.91
CA GLU A 210 10.46 -29.53 8.43
C GLU A 210 9.20 -28.75 8.84
N LYS A 211 9.23 -28.12 10.01
CA LYS A 211 8.12 -27.28 10.49
C LYS A 211 8.08 -25.92 9.79
N ILE A 212 9.23 -25.34 9.48
CA ILE A 212 9.32 -24.11 8.68
C ILE A 212 8.79 -24.38 7.26
N ASP A 213 9.23 -25.47 6.63
CA ASP A 213 8.78 -25.86 5.29
C ASP A 213 7.27 -26.16 5.24
N GLN A 214 6.74 -26.89 6.23
CA GLN A 214 5.28 -27.15 6.34
C GLN A 214 4.46 -25.86 6.47
N ARG A 215 5.01 -24.80 7.07
CA ARG A 215 4.30 -23.53 7.22
C ARG A 215 4.17 -22.73 5.93
N ILE A 216 4.96 -23.03 4.89
CA ILE A 216 4.73 -22.45 3.56
C ILE A 216 3.34 -22.88 3.05
N GLU A 217 3.02 -24.18 3.18
CA GLU A 217 1.70 -24.71 2.79
C GLU A 217 0.59 -24.24 3.73
N THR A 218 0.89 -24.07 5.02
CA THR A 218 -0.07 -23.50 5.98
C THR A 218 -0.43 -22.06 5.64
N SER A 219 0.58 -21.26 5.28
CA SER A 219 0.41 -19.85 4.89
C SER A 219 -0.36 -19.76 3.58
N ASP A 220 -0.02 -20.60 2.60
CA ASP A 220 -0.76 -20.69 1.34
C ASP A 220 -2.25 -20.99 1.57
N HIS A 221 -2.56 -21.98 2.41
CA HIS A 221 -3.94 -22.30 2.74
C HIS A 221 -4.64 -21.13 3.43
N ALA A 222 -4.01 -20.47 4.40
CA ALA A 222 -4.60 -19.32 5.09
C ALA A 222 -4.90 -18.16 4.11
N TRP A 223 -4.01 -17.93 3.14
CA TRP A 223 -4.25 -16.91 2.11
C TRP A 223 -5.41 -17.27 1.19
N ARG A 224 -5.48 -18.53 0.73
CA ARG A 224 -6.57 -19.01 -0.11
C ARG A 224 -7.91 -18.98 0.61
N ASP A 225 -7.95 -19.44 1.86
CA ASP A 225 -9.16 -19.38 2.69
C ASP A 225 -9.66 -17.94 2.84
N TRP A 226 -8.78 -16.99 3.15
CA TRP A 226 -9.16 -15.58 3.20
C TRP A 226 -9.69 -15.05 1.85
N ALA A 227 -9.01 -15.36 0.74
CA ALA A 227 -9.39 -14.87 -0.58
C ALA A 227 -10.69 -15.51 -1.12
N GLU A 228 -10.95 -16.77 -0.78
CA GLU A 228 -12.16 -17.52 -1.17
C GLU A 228 -13.41 -17.04 -0.41
N ASN A 229 -13.23 -16.48 0.79
CA ASN A 229 -14.31 -15.88 1.58
C ASN A 229 -14.64 -14.42 1.17
N LEU A 230 -13.91 -13.85 0.20
CA LEU A 230 -14.28 -12.55 -0.36
C LEU A 230 -15.54 -12.65 -1.23
N CYS A 231 -16.40 -11.65 -1.11
CA CYS A 231 -17.65 -11.54 -1.85
C CYS A 231 -17.44 -10.67 -3.10
N TRP A 232 -16.97 -11.25 -4.21
CA TRP A 232 -16.80 -10.52 -5.47
C TRP A 232 -17.27 -11.30 -6.70
N ASN A 233 -18.27 -10.76 -7.41
CA ASN A 233 -18.79 -11.30 -8.68
C ASN A 233 -18.77 -10.26 -9.82
N GLY A 234 -18.06 -9.14 -9.64
CA GLY A 234 -17.99 -8.03 -10.58
C GLY A 234 -16.95 -8.20 -11.70
N PRO A 235 -16.88 -7.25 -12.65
CA PRO A 235 -15.89 -7.27 -13.73
C PRO A 235 -14.46 -7.18 -13.17
N PHE A 236 -13.48 -7.59 -13.98
CA PHE A 236 -12.05 -7.52 -13.62
C PHE A 236 -11.66 -8.31 -12.36
N GLU A 237 -12.42 -9.35 -12.01
CA GLU A 237 -12.24 -10.20 -10.81
C GLU A 237 -10.79 -10.53 -10.49
N HIS A 238 -10.01 -10.92 -11.50
CA HIS A 238 -8.62 -11.26 -11.33
C HIS A 238 -7.76 -10.11 -10.75
N HIS A 239 -7.93 -8.89 -11.28
CA HIS A 239 -7.22 -7.70 -10.82
C HIS A 239 -7.70 -7.27 -9.43
N VAL A 240 -9.00 -7.44 -9.17
CA VAL A 240 -9.63 -7.14 -7.88
C VAL A 240 -9.09 -8.05 -6.79
N LYS A 241 -9.11 -9.38 -7.00
CA LYS A 241 -8.56 -10.36 -6.05
C LYS A 241 -7.07 -10.13 -5.79
N ARG A 242 -6.29 -9.85 -6.84
CA ARG A 242 -4.86 -9.57 -6.70
C ARG A 242 -4.59 -8.30 -5.88
N SER A 243 -5.39 -7.26 -6.10
CA SER A 243 -5.31 -6.00 -5.34
C SER A 243 -5.80 -6.17 -3.89
N ALA A 244 -6.83 -6.98 -3.64
CA ALA A 244 -7.31 -7.30 -2.31
C ALA A 244 -6.21 -7.96 -1.47
N LEU A 245 -5.55 -8.98 -2.02
CA LEU A 245 -4.42 -9.63 -1.38
C LEU A 245 -3.20 -8.70 -1.21
N ALA A 246 -3.00 -7.72 -2.10
CA ALA A 246 -1.97 -6.70 -1.96
C ALA A 246 -2.27 -5.73 -0.80
N LEU A 247 -3.52 -5.29 -0.65
CA LEU A 247 -3.97 -4.52 0.51
C LEU A 247 -3.82 -5.30 1.81
N LYS A 248 -4.03 -6.62 1.76
CA LYS A 248 -3.88 -7.48 2.94
C LYS A 248 -2.43 -7.59 3.44
N PHE A 249 -1.42 -7.29 2.61
CA PHE A 249 -0.04 -7.09 3.10
C PHE A 249 0.09 -5.84 3.98
N LEU A 250 -0.72 -4.82 3.75
CA LEU A 250 -0.70 -3.53 4.46
C LEU A 250 -1.65 -3.50 5.67
N TRP A 251 -2.47 -4.53 5.84
CA TRP A 251 -3.30 -4.74 7.03
C TRP A 251 -2.44 -5.30 8.16
N TYR A 252 -2.13 -4.42 9.12
CA TYR A 252 -1.23 -4.71 10.22
C TYR A 252 -1.91 -5.57 11.29
N ALA A 253 -1.74 -6.88 11.16
CA ALA A 253 -2.39 -7.90 11.99
C ALA A 253 -2.27 -7.71 13.51
N PRO A 254 -1.17 -7.18 14.08
CA PRO A 254 -1.08 -6.94 15.51
C PRO A 254 -2.16 -6.01 16.08
N THR A 255 -2.64 -5.03 15.30
CA THR A 255 -3.56 -4.00 15.81
C THR A 255 -4.80 -3.77 14.94
N GLY A 256 -4.77 -4.20 13.67
CA GLY A 256 -5.76 -3.86 12.65
C GLY A 256 -5.46 -2.56 11.90
N ALA A 257 -4.34 -1.88 12.18
CA ALA A 257 -3.94 -0.68 11.45
C ALA A 257 -3.75 -0.94 9.95
N LEU A 258 -3.85 0.11 9.14
CA LEU A 258 -3.68 0.05 7.69
C LEU A 258 -2.54 0.97 7.27
N ALA A 259 -1.40 0.40 6.88
CA ALA A 259 -0.27 1.17 6.38
C ALA A 259 -0.57 1.74 4.98
N ALA A 260 -0.06 2.92 4.67
CA ALA A 260 -0.18 3.49 3.32
C ALA A 260 0.68 2.73 2.29
N SER A 261 1.89 2.32 2.68
CA SER A 261 2.77 1.44 1.90
C SER A 261 3.70 0.61 2.78
N ALA A 262 4.35 -0.40 2.21
CA ALA A 262 5.35 -1.21 2.90
C ALA A 262 6.77 -0.62 2.88
N THR A 263 6.99 0.42 2.08
CA THR A 263 8.30 1.02 1.81
C THR A 263 8.33 2.50 2.17
N THR A 264 9.54 3.04 2.24
CA THR A 264 9.82 4.46 2.46
C THR A 264 10.79 4.97 1.40
N SER A 265 10.74 6.27 1.14
CA SER A 265 11.78 7.00 0.41
C SER A 265 12.03 6.54 -1.03
N LEU A 266 11.09 5.78 -1.61
CA LEU A 266 11.14 5.50 -3.03
C LEU A 266 10.66 6.75 -3.79
N PRO A 267 11.41 7.20 -4.81
CA PRO A 267 11.19 8.52 -5.39
C PRO A 267 9.98 8.58 -6.32
N GLU A 268 9.13 9.59 -6.12
CA GLU A 268 8.07 9.97 -7.06
C GLU A 268 8.66 10.44 -8.41
N GLY A 269 9.85 11.06 -8.38
CA GLY A 269 10.66 11.41 -9.55
C GLY A 269 12.14 11.19 -9.28
N ILE A 270 12.84 10.50 -10.20
CA ILE A 270 14.29 10.23 -10.05
C ILE A 270 15.08 11.54 -9.98
N GLY A 271 15.93 11.68 -8.96
CA GLY A 271 16.70 12.90 -8.68
C GLY A 271 15.87 14.07 -8.12
N LYS A 272 14.64 13.82 -7.67
CA LYS A 272 13.76 14.81 -7.03
C LYS A 272 13.60 14.53 -5.52
N GLU A 273 12.97 15.45 -4.81
CA GLU A 273 12.96 15.46 -3.34
C GLU A 273 11.72 14.81 -2.67
N LYS A 274 10.72 14.41 -3.48
CA LYS A 274 9.46 13.79 -3.02
C LYS A 274 9.64 12.28 -2.81
N ASN A 275 10.23 11.93 -1.66
CA ASN A 275 10.62 10.58 -1.28
C ASN A 275 10.16 10.29 0.17
N TYR A 276 8.86 10.23 0.41
CA TYR A 276 8.30 10.18 1.77
C TYR A 276 8.29 8.77 2.39
N ASP A 277 8.21 8.71 3.74
CA ASP A 277 7.99 7.46 4.48
C ASP A 277 6.49 7.17 4.59
N TYR A 278 6.04 6.09 3.95
CA TYR A 278 4.63 5.70 3.88
C TYR A 278 4.29 4.48 4.74
N ARG A 279 5.18 4.08 5.64
CA ARG A 279 4.99 2.89 6.51
C ARG A 279 4.03 3.11 7.67
N TYR A 280 3.41 4.29 7.74
CA TYR A 280 2.45 4.70 8.75
C TYR A 280 1.02 4.58 8.26
N ALA A 281 0.07 4.75 9.18
CA ALA A 281 -1.36 4.69 8.88
C ALA A 281 -1.94 6.09 8.73
N TRP A 282 -2.16 6.52 7.50
CA TRP A 282 -2.93 7.73 7.18
C TRP A 282 -4.41 7.49 7.41
N VAL A 283 -5.09 8.45 8.04
CA VAL A 283 -6.54 8.35 8.32
C VAL A 283 -7.33 8.21 7.03
N ARG A 284 -7.03 9.05 6.02
CA ARG A 284 -7.64 8.98 4.69
C ARG A 284 -7.47 7.59 4.07
N ASP A 285 -6.23 7.13 3.97
CA ASP A 285 -5.89 5.87 3.31
C ASP A 285 -6.56 4.70 4.03
N ALA A 286 -6.54 4.68 5.37
CA ALA A 286 -7.25 3.68 6.17
C ALA A 286 -8.76 3.68 5.87
N CYS A 287 -9.41 4.85 5.84
CA CYS A 287 -10.83 4.98 5.49
C CYS A 287 -11.16 4.45 4.09
N LEU A 288 -10.32 4.77 3.10
CA LEU A 288 -10.51 4.34 1.72
C LEU A 288 -10.21 2.84 1.53
N ILE A 289 -9.24 2.28 2.25
CA ILE A 289 -8.99 0.83 2.24
C ILE A 289 -10.17 0.10 2.91
N ILE A 290 -10.70 0.60 4.03
CA ILE A 290 -11.90 0.03 4.67
C ILE A 290 -13.07 0.02 3.66
N LYS A 291 -13.29 1.10 2.91
CA LYS A 291 -14.31 1.15 1.85
C LYS A 291 -14.12 0.00 0.84
N SER A 292 -12.89 -0.25 0.39
CA SER A 292 -12.61 -1.36 -0.54
C SER A 292 -12.86 -2.73 0.09
N PHE A 293 -12.52 -2.94 1.36
CA PHE A 293 -12.79 -4.20 2.07
C PHE A 293 -14.29 -4.43 2.31
N VAL A 294 -15.08 -3.38 2.52
CA VAL A 294 -16.54 -3.50 2.58
C VAL A 294 -17.08 -4.02 1.24
N TYR A 295 -16.62 -3.48 0.11
CA TYR A 295 -17.03 -3.95 -1.21
C TYR A 295 -16.62 -5.39 -1.51
N LEU A 296 -15.58 -5.87 -0.85
CA LEU A 296 -15.12 -7.25 -0.94
C LEU A 296 -15.77 -8.17 0.09
N GLY A 297 -16.67 -7.67 0.96
CA GLY A 297 -17.29 -8.45 2.03
C GLY A 297 -16.34 -8.88 3.15
N SER A 298 -15.16 -8.26 3.27
CA SER A 298 -14.15 -8.59 4.28
C SER A 298 -14.45 -7.90 5.61
N LEU A 299 -15.48 -8.38 6.29
CA LEU A 299 -16.09 -7.70 7.43
C LEU A 299 -15.17 -7.66 8.67
N GLU A 300 -14.51 -8.76 8.98
CA GLU A 300 -13.64 -8.89 10.15
C GLU A 300 -12.50 -7.87 10.08
N ASP A 301 -11.93 -7.71 8.88
CA ASP A 301 -10.85 -6.76 8.59
C ASP A 301 -11.33 -5.31 8.68
N CYS A 302 -12.52 -5.03 8.12
CA CYS A 302 -13.18 -3.72 8.26
C CYS A 302 -13.41 -3.36 9.72
N LYS A 303 -13.98 -4.29 10.49
CA LYS A 303 -14.27 -4.08 11.91
C LYS A 303 -12.99 -3.82 12.69
N ALA A 304 -11.93 -4.61 12.45
CA ALA A 304 -10.66 -4.44 13.13
C ALA A 304 -10.03 -3.08 12.82
N ALA A 305 -9.94 -2.71 11.54
CA ALA A 305 -9.36 -1.44 11.12
C ALA A 305 -10.16 -0.23 11.59
N PHE A 306 -11.48 -0.27 11.47
CA PHE A 306 -12.34 0.82 11.95
C PHE A 306 -12.27 0.96 13.47
N SER A 307 -12.27 -0.15 14.22
CA SER A 307 -12.11 -0.12 15.67
C SER A 307 -10.75 0.44 16.10
N TRP A 308 -9.68 0.05 15.41
CA TRP A 308 -8.34 0.57 15.67
C TRP A 308 -8.28 2.08 15.42
N LEU A 309 -8.83 2.54 14.29
CA LEU A 309 -8.80 3.94 13.90
C LEU A 309 -9.58 4.82 14.90
N THR A 310 -10.81 4.45 15.24
CA THR A 310 -11.63 5.21 16.19
C THR A 310 -11.02 5.20 17.59
N SER A 311 -10.55 4.04 18.06
CA SER A 311 -9.89 3.93 19.37
C SER A 311 -8.58 4.72 19.45
N THR A 312 -7.84 4.81 18.34
CA THR A 312 -6.63 5.62 18.25
C THR A 312 -6.96 7.10 18.32
N ILE A 313 -7.94 7.58 17.54
CA ILE A 313 -8.37 8.98 17.61
C ILE A 313 -8.87 9.34 19.03
N ILE A 314 -9.62 8.44 19.69
CA ILE A 314 -10.08 8.63 21.07
C ILE A 314 -8.91 8.70 22.06
N ARG A 315 -7.88 7.86 21.91
CA ARG A 315 -6.66 7.92 22.73
C ARG A 315 -5.91 9.25 22.63
N HIS A 316 -6.09 9.98 21.54
CA HIS A 316 -5.52 11.31 21.31
C HIS A 316 -6.58 12.42 21.50
N ASP A 317 -7.45 12.27 22.50
CA ASP A 317 -8.49 13.24 22.90
C ASP A 317 -9.49 13.64 21.80
N GLY A 318 -9.70 12.77 20.81
CA GLY A 318 -10.56 13.08 19.67
C GLY A 318 -9.92 13.99 18.63
N HIS A 319 -8.62 14.29 18.74
CA HIS A 319 -7.89 15.05 17.74
C HIS A 319 -7.61 14.19 16.50
N LEU A 320 -8.20 14.59 15.38
CA LEU A 320 -7.96 13.95 14.09
C LEU A 320 -6.63 14.45 13.49
N ARG A 321 -5.60 13.62 13.56
CA ARG A 321 -4.28 13.84 12.90
C ARG A 321 -4.25 13.19 11.52
N ALA A 322 -3.35 13.64 10.65
CA ALA A 322 -3.18 13.07 9.32
C ALA A 322 -2.84 11.58 9.35
N CYS A 323 -1.90 11.20 10.23
CA CYS A 323 -1.39 9.84 10.32
C CYS A 323 -0.96 9.47 11.76
N TYR A 324 -0.89 8.16 11.99
CA TYR A 324 -0.43 7.54 13.24
C TYR A 324 0.56 6.41 12.94
N THR A 325 1.38 6.03 13.93
CA THR A 325 2.12 4.75 13.85
C THR A 325 1.13 3.59 13.85
N LEU A 326 1.57 2.38 13.48
CA LEU A 326 0.68 1.21 13.38
C LEU A 326 0.14 0.76 14.77
N GLU A 327 0.84 1.10 15.85
CA GLU A 327 0.40 0.92 17.24
C GLU A 327 -0.56 2.04 17.72
N GLY A 328 -0.78 3.06 16.90
CA GLY A 328 -1.60 4.24 17.20
C GLY A 328 -0.86 5.31 17.99
N GLY A 329 0.48 5.31 17.95
CA GLY A 329 1.32 6.39 18.47
C GLY A 329 1.39 7.57 17.51
N LEU A 330 2.11 8.62 17.92
CA LEU A 330 2.41 9.74 17.02
C LEU A 330 3.53 9.35 16.06
N VAL A 331 3.33 9.62 14.77
CA VAL A 331 4.41 9.51 13.78
C VAL A 331 5.58 10.41 14.20
N PRO A 332 6.84 9.99 14.07
CA PRO A 332 7.99 10.84 14.36
C PRO A 332 8.16 11.95 13.32
N GLU A 333 8.78 13.05 13.73
CA GLU A 333 9.26 14.09 12.80
C GLU A 333 10.25 13.49 11.79
N GLU A 334 10.34 14.11 10.62
CA GLU A 334 11.26 13.65 9.59
C GLU A 334 12.72 13.74 10.04
N ARG A 335 13.44 12.65 9.79
CA ARG A 335 14.89 12.58 9.86
C ARG A 335 15.44 12.06 8.54
N TYR A 336 16.68 12.44 8.26
CA TYR A 336 17.35 12.19 6.99
C TYR A 336 18.56 11.28 7.20
N PRO A 337 18.37 9.95 7.25
CA PRO A 337 19.49 9.03 7.38
C PRO A 337 20.43 9.17 6.17
N GLN A 338 21.73 8.98 6.40
CA GLN A 338 22.75 9.09 5.36
C GLN A 338 22.82 7.85 4.47
N LEU A 339 21.70 7.43 3.89
CA LEU A 339 21.62 6.37 2.88
C LEU A 339 21.80 6.98 1.48
N GLU A 340 22.21 6.19 0.49
CA GLU A 340 22.43 6.68 -0.89
C GLU A 340 21.15 7.10 -1.60
N GLY A 341 20.01 6.52 -1.20
CA GLY A 341 18.73 6.67 -1.87
C GLY A 341 18.66 5.86 -3.17
N TYR A 342 17.44 5.50 -3.58
CA TYR A 342 17.24 4.73 -4.80
C TYR A 342 17.82 5.48 -6.01
N GLN A 343 18.78 4.86 -6.70
CA GLN A 343 19.54 5.47 -7.80
C GLN A 343 20.15 6.83 -7.46
N GLY A 344 20.60 7.02 -6.22
CA GLY A 344 21.21 8.27 -5.75
C GLY A 344 20.20 9.39 -5.47
N THR A 345 18.90 9.10 -5.49
CA THR A 345 17.85 10.12 -5.30
C THR A 345 17.73 10.48 -3.82
N GLN A 346 17.88 11.77 -3.51
CA GLN A 346 17.87 12.33 -2.16
C GLN A 346 16.73 13.33 -1.98
N PRO A 347 16.29 13.60 -0.73
CA PRO A 347 16.74 12.95 0.49
C PRO A 347 16.05 11.59 0.72
N VAL A 348 16.69 10.72 1.51
CA VAL A 348 15.99 9.59 2.15
C VAL A 348 15.35 10.12 3.43
N ARG A 349 14.06 9.80 3.66
CA ARG A 349 13.24 10.30 4.76
C ARG A 349 12.75 9.14 5.64
N VAL A 350 12.82 9.33 6.95
CA VAL A 350 12.15 8.45 7.92
C VAL A 350 11.33 9.32 8.86
N GLY A 351 10.11 8.92 9.15
CA GLY A 351 9.12 9.82 9.73
C GLY A 351 8.39 10.64 8.67
N ASN A 352 7.44 11.47 9.08
CA ASN A 352 6.64 12.27 8.15
C ASN A 352 6.09 13.53 8.82
N ASN A 353 6.31 14.68 8.18
CA ASN A 353 5.89 15.98 8.73
C ASN A 353 4.40 16.30 8.50
N ALA A 354 3.68 15.53 7.69
CA ALA A 354 2.23 15.64 7.58
C ALA A 354 1.51 15.38 8.91
N ARG A 355 2.18 14.73 9.88
CA ARG A 355 1.72 14.43 11.24
C ARG A 355 1.06 15.61 11.98
N ASP A 356 1.49 16.84 11.68
CA ASP A 356 1.06 18.07 12.35
C ASP A 356 0.22 18.99 11.44
N GLN A 357 -0.01 18.59 10.18
CA GLN A 357 -0.82 19.35 9.25
C GLN A 357 -2.32 19.25 9.56
N PHE A 358 -3.03 20.35 9.32
CA PHE A 358 -4.48 20.36 9.38
C PHE A 358 -5.06 19.95 8.02
N GLN A 359 -5.81 18.84 7.99
CA GLN A 359 -6.53 18.37 6.80
C GLN A 359 -8.00 18.07 7.14
N PRO A 360 -8.93 19.01 6.89
CA PRO A 360 -10.32 18.84 7.25
C PRO A 360 -11.07 17.86 6.34
N SER A 361 -10.48 17.43 5.20
CA SER A 361 -11.06 16.39 4.35
C SER A 361 -11.28 15.07 5.10
N MET A 362 -10.41 14.76 6.06
CA MET A 362 -10.47 13.52 6.85
C MET A 362 -11.75 13.38 7.67
N TYR A 363 -12.44 14.49 7.99
CA TYR A 363 -13.76 14.41 8.62
C TYR A 363 -14.75 13.69 7.69
N GLY A 364 -14.69 13.98 6.39
CA GLY A 364 -15.53 13.35 5.37
C GLY A 364 -15.19 11.88 5.20
N ASP A 365 -13.89 11.56 5.16
CA ASP A 365 -13.41 10.19 5.06
C ASP A 365 -13.94 9.33 6.22
N LEU A 366 -13.79 9.79 7.47
CA LEU A 366 -14.20 9.02 8.64
C LEU A 366 -15.72 8.87 8.77
N LEU A 367 -16.47 9.96 8.59
CA LEU A 367 -17.95 9.90 8.66
C LEU A 367 -18.54 9.10 7.50
N GLY A 368 -17.92 9.16 6.31
CA GLY A 368 -18.26 8.32 5.17
C GLY A 368 -18.02 6.83 5.44
N THR A 369 -16.86 6.47 5.99
CA THR A 369 -16.57 5.10 6.41
C THR A 369 -17.56 4.62 7.48
N ALA A 370 -17.90 5.46 8.46
CA ALA A 370 -18.88 5.11 9.49
C ALA A 370 -20.28 4.89 8.90
N ARG A 371 -20.71 5.73 7.95
CA ARG A 371 -21.98 5.53 7.23
C ARG A 371 -21.97 4.18 6.51
N LEU A 372 -20.93 3.90 5.74
CA LEU A 372 -20.81 2.65 5.00
C LEU A 372 -20.84 1.43 5.94
N PHE A 373 -20.16 1.50 7.08
CA PHE A 373 -20.19 0.44 8.09
C PHE A 373 -21.61 0.20 8.63
N VAL A 374 -22.36 1.27 8.89
CA VAL A 374 -23.76 1.18 9.35
C VAL A 374 -24.70 0.66 8.26
N GLU A 375 -24.48 1.06 7.01
CA GLU A 375 -25.23 0.60 5.83
C GLU A 375 -25.13 -0.91 5.62
N MET A 376 -24.03 -1.53 6.06
CA MET A 376 -23.86 -2.99 6.07
C MET A 376 -24.62 -3.68 7.22
N GLY A 377 -25.40 -2.94 8.00
CA GLY A 377 -26.20 -3.46 9.12
C GLY A 377 -25.46 -3.50 10.45
N HIS A 378 -24.29 -2.85 10.56
CA HIS A 378 -23.54 -2.79 11.81
C HIS A 378 -23.95 -1.63 12.69
N VAL A 379 -23.69 -1.76 13.99
CA VAL A 379 -24.06 -0.78 15.02
C VAL A 379 -22.81 -0.14 15.58
N LEU A 380 -22.87 1.17 15.81
CA LEU A 380 -21.79 1.92 16.43
C LEU A 380 -21.93 1.84 17.96
N ASP A 381 -20.83 1.61 18.65
CA ASP A 381 -20.81 1.75 20.11
C ASP A 381 -20.89 3.23 20.51
N LEU A 382 -21.19 3.48 21.79
CA LEU A 382 -21.41 4.82 22.32
C LEU A 382 -20.17 5.73 22.22
N ALA A 383 -18.96 5.18 22.37
CA ALA A 383 -17.74 5.98 22.29
C ALA A 383 -17.47 6.39 20.84
N THR A 384 -17.60 5.47 19.89
CA THR A 384 -17.51 5.78 18.45
C THR A 384 -18.59 6.77 18.01
N SER A 385 -19.84 6.58 18.45
CA SER A 385 -20.95 7.49 18.18
C SER A 385 -20.66 8.92 18.64
N ARG A 386 -20.17 9.08 19.88
CA ARG A 386 -19.78 10.39 20.45
C ARG A 386 -18.60 11.01 19.71
N LEU A 387 -17.60 10.20 19.34
CA LEU A 387 -16.45 10.66 18.56
C LEU A 387 -16.93 11.26 17.23
N LEU A 388 -17.77 10.55 16.47
CA LEU A 388 -18.24 11.03 15.17
C LEU A 388 -19.07 12.31 15.29
N GLY A 389 -19.95 12.41 16.31
CA GLY A 389 -20.67 13.65 16.59
C GLY A 389 -19.74 14.82 16.97
N HIS A 390 -18.67 14.54 17.73
CA HIS A 390 -17.64 15.53 18.05
C HIS A 390 -16.92 15.99 16.77
N LEU A 391 -16.49 15.07 15.91
CA LEU A 391 -15.80 15.39 14.67
C LEU A 391 -16.68 16.16 13.68
N ALA A 392 -17.97 15.85 13.59
CA ALA A 392 -18.93 16.64 12.82
C ALA A 392 -19.04 18.08 13.33
N ASN A 393 -19.07 18.28 14.65
CA ASN A 393 -19.01 19.62 15.24
C ASN A 393 -17.72 20.36 14.89
N ARG A 394 -16.57 19.67 14.93
CA ARG A 394 -15.26 20.23 14.58
C ARG A 394 -15.18 20.62 13.11
N CYS A 395 -15.75 19.81 12.21
CA CYS A 395 -15.90 20.16 10.80
C CYS A 395 -16.73 21.45 10.66
N ALA A 396 -17.90 21.51 11.30
CA ALA A 396 -18.75 22.70 11.30
C ALA A 396 -18.07 23.96 11.89
N ASP A 397 -17.17 23.81 12.86
CA ASP A 397 -16.40 24.91 13.44
C ASP A 397 -15.28 25.41 12.51
N ARG A 398 -14.64 24.50 11.77
CA ARG A 398 -13.32 24.74 11.17
C ARG A 398 -13.28 24.71 9.64
N TRP A 399 -14.35 24.34 8.94
CA TRP A 399 -14.34 24.22 7.48
C TRP A 399 -13.88 25.50 6.76
N ARG A 400 -14.07 26.67 7.39
CA ARG A 400 -13.66 27.99 6.90
C ARG A 400 -12.17 28.29 7.00
N LEU A 401 -11.37 27.45 7.65
CA LEU A 401 -9.91 27.62 7.72
C LEU A 401 -9.26 27.15 6.41
N PRO A 402 -8.13 27.74 5.99
CA PRO A 402 -7.29 27.11 4.98
C PRO A 402 -6.64 25.84 5.56
N ASP A 403 -6.14 24.97 4.69
CA ASP A 403 -5.60 23.66 5.04
C ASP A 403 -4.53 23.21 4.04
N SER A 404 -3.82 22.13 4.33
CA SER A 404 -2.75 21.57 3.47
C SER A 404 -3.28 20.71 2.30
N GLY A 405 -4.59 20.54 2.17
CA GLY A 405 -5.18 19.71 1.13
C GLY A 405 -4.90 18.22 1.33
N ILE A 406 -5.44 17.40 0.41
CA ILE A 406 -5.21 15.95 0.38
C ILE A 406 -3.76 15.60 0.03
N TRP A 407 -3.08 16.46 -0.72
CA TRP A 407 -1.70 16.26 -1.16
C TRP A 407 -0.66 16.77 -0.17
N GLU A 408 -1.08 17.17 1.04
CA GLU A 408 -0.18 17.49 2.16
C GLU A 408 0.79 18.64 1.84
N LEU A 409 0.31 19.61 1.07
CA LEU A 409 1.11 20.70 0.53
C LEU A 409 1.51 21.70 1.62
N PRO A 410 2.69 22.34 1.48
CA PRO A 410 3.17 23.31 2.45
C PRO A 410 2.31 24.58 2.49
N GLU A 411 1.72 25.00 1.37
CA GLU A 411 0.82 26.15 1.34
C GLU A 411 -0.57 25.81 1.87
N GLU A 412 -1.00 26.54 2.91
CA GLU A 412 -2.39 26.44 3.36
C GLU A 412 -3.32 27.25 2.43
N ARG A 413 -4.28 26.57 1.81
CA ARG A 413 -5.28 27.17 0.90
C ARG A 413 -6.68 26.68 1.22
N HIS A 414 -7.70 27.32 0.65
CA HIS A 414 -9.05 26.74 0.63
C HIS A 414 -9.16 25.76 -0.54
N TYR A 415 -8.54 24.60 -0.38
CA TYR A 415 -8.60 23.53 -1.38
C TYR A 415 -10.02 23.06 -1.62
N THR A 416 -10.41 23.00 -2.90
CA THR A 416 -11.79 22.70 -3.30
C THR A 416 -12.19 21.29 -2.87
N HIS A 417 -11.29 20.32 -3.06
CA HIS A 417 -11.47 18.95 -2.55
C HIS A 417 -11.76 18.94 -1.05
N SER A 418 -10.97 19.65 -0.25
CA SER A 418 -11.15 19.70 1.21
C SER A 418 -12.50 20.27 1.61
N LYS A 419 -13.01 21.30 0.90
CA LYS A 419 -14.32 21.88 1.19
C LYS A 419 -15.46 20.94 0.78
N MET A 420 -15.35 20.28 -0.37
CA MET A 420 -16.31 19.26 -0.78
C MET A 420 -16.33 18.08 0.22
N ALA A 421 -15.18 17.66 0.73
CA ALA A 421 -15.10 16.63 1.76
C ALA A 421 -15.69 17.08 3.11
N CYS A 422 -15.57 18.36 3.48
CA CYS A 422 -16.28 18.92 4.64
C CYS A 422 -17.81 18.88 4.46
N TRP A 423 -18.30 19.16 3.24
CA TRP A 423 -19.72 19.01 2.91
C TRP A 423 -20.16 17.56 3.11
N LEU A 424 -19.39 16.60 2.58
CA LEU A 424 -19.66 15.17 2.74
C LEU A 424 -19.73 14.79 4.22
N ALA A 425 -18.77 15.24 5.03
CA ALA A 425 -18.76 14.99 6.47
C ALA A 425 -20.09 15.38 7.15
N LEU A 426 -20.56 16.60 6.90
CA LEU A 426 -21.77 17.11 7.54
C LEU A 426 -23.05 16.45 6.98
N ASP A 427 -23.06 16.09 5.70
CA ASP A 427 -24.16 15.33 5.10
C ASP A 427 -24.27 13.94 5.74
N GLN A 428 -23.15 13.23 5.88
CA GLN A 428 -23.11 11.92 6.54
C GLN A 428 -23.45 12.00 8.02
N ALA A 429 -23.02 13.05 8.72
CA ALA A 429 -23.39 13.26 10.13
C ALA A 429 -24.90 13.47 10.31
N VAL A 430 -25.55 14.22 9.41
CA VAL A 430 -27.01 14.38 9.41
C VAL A 430 -27.69 13.03 9.19
N ALA A 431 -27.26 12.28 8.19
CA ALA A 431 -27.82 10.96 7.89
C ALA A 431 -27.69 9.99 9.08
N LEU A 432 -26.49 9.87 9.65
CA LEU A 432 -26.21 9.02 10.81
C LEU A 432 -27.03 9.40 12.05
N ALA A 433 -27.32 10.69 12.25
CA ALA A 433 -28.20 11.14 13.32
C ALA A 433 -29.69 10.82 13.07
N GLU A 434 -30.13 10.82 11.82
CA GLU A 434 -31.52 10.48 11.46
C GLU A 434 -31.84 9.02 11.67
N ILE A 435 -30.86 8.13 11.43
CA ILE A 435 -30.99 6.70 11.67
C ILE A 435 -30.60 6.29 13.10
N GLY A 436 -30.26 7.24 13.97
CA GLY A 436 -30.05 7.00 15.40
C GLY A 436 -28.68 6.44 15.80
N HIS A 437 -27.68 6.50 14.92
CA HIS A 437 -26.31 6.05 15.22
C HIS A 437 -25.44 7.15 15.85
N ILE A 438 -25.82 8.43 15.70
CA ILE A 438 -25.19 9.58 16.35
C ILE A 438 -26.28 10.43 17.03
N GLU A 439 -25.94 11.06 18.16
CA GLU A 439 -26.83 11.98 18.87
C GLU A 439 -27.34 13.13 17.99
N PRO A 440 -28.66 13.38 17.92
CA PRO A 440 -29.26 14.35 17.00
C PRO A 440 -29.15 15.81 17.48
N THR A 441 -28.56 16.07 18.65
CA THR A 441 -28.50 17.40 19.30
C THR A 441 -28.05 18.51 18.35
N TRP A 442 -27.06 18.24 17.50
CA TRP A 442 -26.46 19.22 16.59
C TRP A 442 -26.89 19.06 15.13
N LYS A 443 -27.82 18.14 14.83
CA LYS A 443 -28.24 17.83 13.46
C LYS A 443 -28.63 19.09 12.67
N GLY A 444 -29.44 19.96 13.28
CA GLY A 444 -29.88 21.20 12.63
C GLY A 444 -28.73 22.18 12.36
N ARG A 445 -27.66 22.15 13.17
CA ARG A 445 -26.45 22.94 12.91
C ARG A 445 -25.66 22.36 11.74
N TRP A 446 -25.43 21.06 11.71
CA TRP A 446 -24.70 20.39 10.63
C TRP A 446 -25.36 20.60 9.27
N ALA A 447 -26.69 20.48 9.19
CA ALA A 447 -27.44 20.76 7.96
C ALA A 447 -27.22 22.19 7.45
N ARG A 448 -27.30 23.21 8.33
CA ARG A 448 -27.06 24.61 7.93
C ARG A 448 -25.62 24.86 7.46
N GLU A 449 -24.63 24.29 8.14
CA GLU A 449 -23.23 24.44 7.72
C GLU A 449 -22.93 23.68 6.42
N ARG A 450 -23.51 22.48 6.23
CA ARG A 450 -23.46 21.76 4.95
C ARG A 450 -23.96 22.64 3.80
N ASP A 451 -25.13 23.26 3.97
CA ASP A 451 -25.72 24.10 2.93
C ASP A 451 -24.84 25.34 2.65
N ARG A 452 -24.28 25.97 3.70
CA ARG A 452 -23.32 27.09 3.57
C ARG A 452 -22.03 26.70 2.86
N ILE A 453 -21.50 25.51 3.11
CA ILE A 453 -20.32 25.00 2.41
C ILE A 453 -20.64 24.86 0.93
N SER A 454 -21.81 24.29 0.58
CA SER A 454 -22.21 24.13 -0.82
C SER A 454 -22.33 25.47 -1.54
N GLU A 455 -23.01 26.44 -0.93
CA GLU A 455 -23.15 27.79 -1.49
C GLU A 455 -21.77 28.44 -1.70
N TRP A 456 -20.88 28.28 -0.73
CA TRP A 456 -19.53 28.83 -0.81
C TRP A 456 -18.70 28.18 -1.93
N ILE A 457 -18.72 26.86 -2.06
CA ILE A 457 -18.01 26.14 -3.14
C ILE A 457 -18.53 26.58 -4.51
N GLU A 458 -19.86 26.58 -4.70
CA GLU A 458 -20.47 26.95 -5.99
C GLU A 458 -20.19 28.39 -6.42
N THR A 459 -19.83 29.25 -5.46
CA THR A 459 -19.49 30.67 -5.67
C THR A 459 -17.99 30.88 -5.89
N HIS A 460 -17.12 30.19 -5.16
CA HIS A 460 -15.69 30.53 -5.09
C HIS A 460 -14.74 29.52 -5.75
N CYS A 461 -15.20 28.29 -5.96
CA CYS A 461 -14.36 27.20 -6.48
C CYS A 461 -14.64 26.87 -7.95
N TRP A 462 -15.69 27.45 -8.56
CA TRP A 462 -16.01 27.24 -9.97
C TRP A 462 -15.39 28.34 -10.83
N SER A 463 -14.65 27.96 -11.88
CA SER A 463 -14.16 28.89 -12.89
C SER A 463 -15.05 28.84 -14.13
N GLU A 464 -15.67 29.98 -14.47
CA GLU A 464 -16.42 30.11 -15.73
C GLU A 464 -15.49 30.06 -16.95
N SER A 465 -14.20 30.40 -16.81
CA SER A 465 -13.25 30.36 -17.92
C SER A 465 -12.82 28.93 -18.25
N ARG A 466 -12.57 28.12 -17.21
CA ARG A 466 -12.16 26.71 -17.34
C ARG A 466 -13.35 25.78 -17.53
N GLN A 467 -14.56 26.23 -17.18
CA GLN A 467 -15.74 25.38 -17.03
C GLN A 467 -15.43 24.17 -16.13
N ALA A 468 -14.77 24.41 -15.00
CA ALA A 468 -14.34 23.39 -14.06
C ALA A 468 -14.28 23.93 -12.64
N TYR A 469 -14.44 23.04 -11.65
CA TYR A 469 -13.97 23.32 -10.30
C TYR A 469 -12.45 23.36 -10.30
N THR A 470 -11.88 24.41 -9.71
CA THR A 470 -10.43 24.63 -9.69
C THR A 470 -9.82 24.08 -8.40
N PHE A 471 -8.48 23.96 -8.37
CA PHE A 471 -7.73 23.31 -7.30
C PHE A 471 -8.04 23.92 -5.91
N TYR A 472 -8.05 25.24 -5.82
CA TYR A 472 -8.45 25.97 -4.63
C TYR A 472 -9.17 27.25 -5.01
N ALA A 473 -9.95 27.81 -4.09
CA ALA A 473 -10.74 29.00 -4.37
C ALA A 473 -9.88 30.16 -4.91
N GLY A 474 -10.29 30.70 -6.06
CA GLY A 474 -9.57 31.77 -6.78
C GLY A 474 -8.37 31.31 -7.62
N SER A 475 -8.10 29.99 -7.76
CA SER A 475 -7.12 29.47 -8.72
C SER A 475 -7.75 29.23 -10.10
N GLU A 476 -6.91 29.07 -11.12
CA GLU A 476 -7.30 28.59 -12.47
C GLU A 476 -6.69 27.20 -12.79
N THR A 477 -6.04 26.59 -11.80
CA THR A 477 -5.41 25.26 -11.89
C THR A 477 -6.40 24.16 -11.52
N LEU A 478 -6.10 22.92 -11.89
CA LEU A 478 -6.95 21.74 -11.65
C LEU A 478 -6.32 20.77 -10.65
N ASP A 479 -7.17 19.90 -10.09
CA ASP A 479 -6.80 18.85 -9.14
C ASP A 479 -7.61 17.58 -9.41
N ALA A 480 -6.91 16.47 -9.66
CA ALA A 480 -7.51 15.18 -9.92
C ALA A 480 -8.28 14.63 -8.71
N ALA A 481 -7.94 15.06 -7.48
CA ALA A 481 -8.62 14.62 -6.26
C ALA A 481 -10.11 15.02 -6.21
N ILE A 482 -10.55 16.02 -6.98
CA ILE A 482 -11.97 16.38 -7.11
C ILE A 482 -12.80 15.18 -7.64
N SER A 483 -12.17 14.21 -8.33
CA SER A 483 -12.85 12.97 -8.73
C SER A 483 -13.38 12.17 -7.54
N LEU A 484 -12.71 12.18 -6.38
CA LEU A 484 -13.15 11.50 -5.16
C LEU A 484 -14.44 12.10 -4.58
N THR A 485 -14.79 13.33 -4.93
CA THR A 485 -15.97 14.03 -4.41
C THR A 485 -17.15 13.99 -5.38
N HIS A 486 -17.17 13.00 -6.28
CA HIS A 486 -18.26 12.81 -7.25
C HIS A 486 -19.66 12.73 -6.60
N TYR A 487 -19.78 12.29 -5.34
CA TYR A 487 -21.06 12.31 -4.61
C TYR A 487 -21.55 13.74 -4.34
N TYR A 488 -20.66 14.66 -3.95
CA TYR A 488 -21.01 16.09 -3.85
C TYR A 488 -21.49 16.60 -5.21
N GLY A 489 -20.73 16.30 -6.27
CA GLY A 489 -21.08 16.68 -7.63
C GLY A 489 -22.44 16.14 -8.07
N SER A 490 -22.77 14.89 -7.75
CA SER A 490 -24.03 14.26 -8.15
C SER A 490 -25.24 14.89 -7.43
N LYS A 491 -25.07 15.32 -6.17
CA LYS A 491 -26.12 15.94 -5.36
C LYS A 491 -26.31 17.42 -5.65
N ILE A 492 -25.22 18.16 -5.84
CA ILE A 492 -25.24 19.63 -5.96
C ILE A 492 -25.31 20.07 -7.41
N ASN A 493 -24.36 19.62 -8.24
CA ASN A 493 -24.27 20.08 -9.62
C ASN A 493 -23.58 19.08 -10.55
N ARG A 494 -24.36 18.09 -11.02
CA ARG A 494 -23.85 17.01 -11.86
C ARG A 494 -23.19 17.51 -13.14
N LYS A 495 -23.71 18.60 -13.73
CA LYS A 495 -23.17 19.17 -14.98
C LYS A 495 -21.78 19.75 -14.75
N ARG A 496 -21.58 20.55 -13.69
CA ARG A 496 -20.27 21.11 -13.33
C ARG A 496 -19.26 20.03 -13.00
N MET A 497 -19.66 18.99 -12.27
CA MET A 497 -18.78 17.86 -11.97
C MET A 497 -18.33 17.12 -13.23
N LEU A 498 -19.24 16.78 -14.15
CA LEU A 498 -18.87 16.14 -15.42
C LEU A 498 -17.94 17.02 -16.27
N SER A 499 -18.19 18.33 -16.30
CA SER A 499 -17.33 19.30 -17.00
C SER A 499 -15.93 19.38 -16.38
N THR A 500 -15.85 19.32 -15.05
CA THR A 500 -14.58 19.30 -14.31
C THR A 500 -13.78 18.03 -14.62
N LEU A 501 -14.45 16.87 -14.63
CA LEU A 501 -13.81 15.62 -15.02
C LEU A 501 -13.25 15.74 -16.45
N GLU A 502 -14.01 16.28 -17.39
CA GLU A 502 -13.51 16.46 -18.76
C GLU A 502 -12.26 17.35 -18.81
N ALA A 503 -12.25 18.47 -18.08
CA ALA A 503 -11.08 19.35 -17.99
C ALA A 503 -9.86 18.62 -17.37
N ILE A 504 -10.07 17.82 -16.33
CA ILE A 504 -9.02 17.00 -15.70
C ILE A 504 -8.40 16.02 -16.71
N TYR A 505 -9.22 15.36 -17.53
CA TYR A 505 -8.73 14.41 -18.53
C TYR A 505 -7.88 15.08 -19.62
N GLN A 506 -8.34 16.24 -20.09
CA GLN A 506 -7.64 16.98 -21.15
C GLN A 506 -6.32 17.57 -20.65
N GLU A 507 -6.32 18.19 -19.48
CA GLU A 507 -5.15 18.89 -18.95
C GLU A 507 -4.20 17.98 -18.16
N LEU A 508 -4.71 17.32 -17.11
CA LEU A 508 -3.90 16.50 -16.20
C LEU A 508 -3.65 15.10 -16.76
N GLY A 509 -4.45 14.64 -17.72
CA GLY A 509 -4.24 13.39 -18.43
C GLY A 509 -3.58 13.54 -19.79
N HIS A 510 -3.47 14.78 -20.31
CA HIS A 510 -3.11 15.02 -21.71
C HIS A 510 -3.94 14.21 -22.72
N ASN A 511 -5.24 14.06 -22.45
CA ASN A 511 -6.17 13.19 -23.18
C ASN A 511 -5.86 11.68 -23.03
N SER A 512 -5.44 11.27 -21.83
CA SER A 512 -5.28 9.88 -21.41
C SER A 512 -5.89 9.71 -20.01
N PRO A 513 -6.40 8.52 -19.65
CA PRO A 513 -6.91 8.26 -18.31
C PRO A 513 -5.80 8.16 -17.25
N MET A 514 -4.53 8.13 -17.63
CA MET A 514 -3.41 8.23 -16.68
C MET A 514 -3.18 9.69 -16.29
N LEU A 515 -3.54 10.05 -15.05
CA LEU A 515 -3.60 11.45 -14.60
C LEU A 515 -2.44 11.83 -13.68
N TYR A 516 -1.94 13.07 -13.83
CA TYR A 516 -1.17 13.74 -12.79
C TYR A 516 -2.07 14.25 -11.65
N ARG A 517 -1.49 14.50 -10.46
CA ARG A 517 -2.26 14.93 -9.28
C ARG A 517 -2.92 16.30 -9.47
N TYR A 518 -2.18 17.28 -9.96
CA TYR A 518 -2.64 18.67 -10.15
C TYR A 518 -1.81 19.40 -11.20
N SER A 519 -2.30 20.54 -11.69
CA SER A 519 -1.64 21.28 -12.78
C SER A 519 -0.20 21.67 -12.44
N GLY A 520 0.74 21.37 -13.35
CA GLY A 520 2.14 21.77 -13.28
C GLY A 520 3.06 20.77 -12.56
N VAL A 521 2.50 19.73 -11.94
CA VAL A 521 3.28 18.76 -11.16
C VAL A 521 4.07 17.77 -12.02
N GLU A 522 3.73 17.64 -13.30
CA GLU A 522 4.36 16.73 -14.27
C GLU A 522 5.87 16.97 -14.49
N VAL A 523 6.39 18.11 -14.04
CA VAL A 523 7.82 18.46 -14.06
C VAL A 523 8.59 17.88 -12.87
N GLU A 524 7.87 17.42 -11.83
CA GLU A 524 8.42 16.90 -10.59
C GLU A 524 8.16 15.39 -10.43
N GLU A 525 7.05 14.89 -10.97
CA GLU A 525 6.59 13.52 -10.72
C GLU A 525 6.03 12.83 -11.97
N SER A 526 5.35 11.70 -11.76
CA SER A 526 4.72 10.87 -12.79
C SER A 526 3.22 10.73 -12.56
N THR A 527 2.50 10.11 -13.50
CA THR A 527 1.05 9.92 -13.34
C THR A 527 0.75 9.06 -12.12
N PHE A 528 -0.24 9.47 -11.33
CA PHE A 528 -0.60 8.86 -10.06
C PHE A 528 -1.66 7.78 -10.29
N VAL A 529 -1.33 6.54 -9.95
CA VAL A 529 -2.16 5.38 -10.30
C VAL A 529 -3.56 5.50 -9.71
N ALA A 530 -3.68 6.00 -8.47
CA ALA A 530 -4.97 6.16 -7.83
C ALA A 530 -5.87 7.20 -8.54
N CYS A 531 -5.30 8.30 -9.04
CA CYS A 531 -6.07 9.34 -9.73
C CYS A 531 -6.75 8.81 -10.99
N ALA A 532 -6.06 7.95 -11.74
CA ALA A 532 -6.62 7.28 -12.91
C ALA A 532 -7.89 6.48 -12.55
N PHE A 533 -7.82 5.68 -11.49
CA PHE A 533 -8.97 4.88 -11.05
C PHE A 533 -10.06 5.70 -10.35
N TRP A 534 -9.73 6.78 -9.63
CA TRP A 534 -10.74 7.67 -9.05
C TRP A 534 -11.62 8.31 -10.12
N ARG A 535 -11.04 8.64 -11.27
CA ARG A 535 -11.81 9.12 -12.41
C ARG A 535 -12.78 8.06 -12.93
N VAL A 536 -12.33 6.82 -13.09
CA VAL A 536 -13.20 5.70 -13.52
C VAL A 536 -14.38 5.53 -12.56
N GLU A 537 -14.12 5.52 -11.25
CA GLU A 537 -15.17 5.47 -10.23
C GLU A 537 -16.17 6.63 -10.40
N ALA A 538 -15.66 7.87 -10.50
CA ALA A 538 -16.48 9.06 -10.66
C ALA A 538 -17.36 9.01 -11.92
N LEU A 539 -16.80 8.62 -13.07
CA LEU A 539 -17.54 8.48 -14.32
C LEU A 539 -18.63 7.41 -14.22
N ALA A 540 -18.32 6.24 -13.67
CA ALA A 540 -19.27 5.15 -13.49
C ALA A 540 -20.46 5.57 -12.60
N GLU A 541 -20.16 6.24 -11.47
CA GLU A 541 -21.18 6.72 -10.53
C GLU A 541 -22.04 7.86 -11.12
N LEU A 542 -21.42 8.74 -11.91
CA LEU A 542 -22.12 9.79 -12.66
C LEU A 542 -22.81 9.28 -13.93
N LYS A 543 -22.97 7.95 -14.09
CA LYS A 543 -23.71 7.30 -15.19
C LYS A 543 -23.08 7.49 -16.57
N LYS A 544 -21.75 7.57 -16.63
CA LYS A 544 -20.91 7.53 -17.84
C LYS A 544 -20.17 6.19 -17.94
N ARG A 545 -20.93 5.09 -17.84
CA ARG A 545 -20.38 3.73 -17.66
C ARG A 545 -19.55 3.24 -18.83
N ASP A 546 -19.97 3.51 -20.07
CA ASP A 546 -19.24 3.06 -21.26
C ASP A 546 -17.83 3.66 -21.32
N GLN A 547 -17.75 4.98 -21.09
CA GLN A 547 -16.47 5.70 -20.99
C GLN A 547 -15.63 5.18 -19.82
N ALA A 548 -16.22 5.01 -18.65
CA ALA A 548 -15.52 4.47 -17.48
C ALA A 548 -14.94 3.07 -17.75
N GLN A 549 -15.66 2.22 -18.48
CA GLN A 549 -15.21 0.87 -18.81
C GLN A 549 -14.08 0.88 -19.86
N GLU A 550 -14.10 1.82 -20.81
CA GLU A 550 -13.01 2.02 -21.76
C GLU A 550 -11.75 2.52 -21.06
N GLU A 551 -11.87 3.58 -20.24
CA GLU A 551 -10.75 4.13 -19.47
C GLU A 551 -10.17 3.07 -18.49
N MET A 552 -11.01 2.26 -17.83
CA MET A 552 -10.55 1.14 -16.98
C MET A 552 -9.68 0.15 -17.77
N LYS A 553 -10.09 -0.22 -18.98
CA LYS A 553 -9.33 -1.15 -19.83
C LYS A 553 -7.99 -0.54 -20.25
N GLU A 554 -7.99 0.72 -20.68
CA GLU A 554 -6.78 1.43 -21.08
C GLU A 554 -5.77 1.56 -19.92
N ILE A 555 -6.25 1.87 -18.71
CA ILE A 555 -5.40 1.91 -17.51
C ILE A 555 -4.81 0.52 -17.23
N LEU A 556 -5.64 -0.52 -17.21
CA LEU A 556 -5.17 -1.89 -16.95
C LEU A 556 -4.20 -2.37 -18.03
N ASP A 557 -4.44 -2.06 -19.30
CA ASP A 557 -3.54 -2.37 -20.39
C ASP A 557 -2.19 -1.66 -20.21
N THR A 558 -2.21 -0.39 -19.85
CA THR A 558 -1.01 0.41 -19.58
C THR A 558 -0.18 -0.16 -18.43
N LEU A 559 -0.83 -0.53 -17.32
CA LEU A 559 -0.15 -0.98 -16.10
C LEU A 559 0.23 -2.47 -16.12
N CYS A 560 -0.55 -3.32 -16.79
CA CYS A 560 -0.45 -4.77 -16.68
C CYS A 560 0.12 -5.49 -17.92
N GLN A 561 0.17 -4.88 -19.11
CA GLN A 561 0.71 -5.57 -20.30
C GLN A 561 2.22 -5.84 -20.22
N SER A 562 2.97 -4.98 -19.53
CA SER A 562 4.40 -5.10 -19.22
C SER A 562 4.64 -5.52 -17.75
N GLY A 563 3.58 -5.92 -17.05
CA GLY A 563 3.57 -6.11 -15.61
C GLY A 563 4.37 -7.32 -15.13
N ASN A 564 4.79 -7.26 -13.87
CA ASN A 564 5.49 -8.34 -13.18
C ASN A 564 4.51 -9.30 -12.50
N VAL A 565 4.00 -8.94 -11.32
CA VAL A 565 3.02 -9.73 -10.54
C VAL A 565 1.83 -8.88 -10.05
N GLN A 566 1.56 -7.76 -10.74
CA GLN A 566 0.49 -6.80 -10.44
C GLN A 566 0.46 -6.33 -8.98
N ILE A 567 1.63 -5.96 -8.48
CA ILE A 567 1.80 -5.16 -7.27
C ILE A 567 2.14 -3.76 -7.76
N PHE A 568 1.30 -2.78 -7.42
CA PHE A 568 1.40 -1.43 -7.96
C PHE A 568 2.17 -0.53 -7.00
N ASN A 569 3.06 0.27 -7.58
CA ASN A 569 3.64 1.41 -6.90
C ASN A 569 2.63 2.57 -6.88
N GLU A 570 3.06 3.67 -6.28
CA GLU A 570 2.36 4.94 -6.24
C GLU A 570 2.10 5.55 -7.62
N MET A 571 3.10 5.49 -8.49
CA MET A 571 3.09 6.19 -9.76
C MET A 571 3.60 5.33 -10.91
N TYR A 572 3.17 5.70 -12.11
CA TYR A 572 3.66 5.15 -13.37
C TYR A 572 4.03 6.30 -14.30
N ASP A 573 5.26 6.30 -14.80
CA ASP A 573 5.72 7.28 -15.79
C ASP A 573 5.32 6.80 -17.19
N THR A 574 4.25 7.37 -17.75
CA THR A 574 3.77 7.05 -19.10
C THR A 574 4.74 7.47 -20.20
N ARG A 575 5.68 8.39 -19.91
CA ARG A 575 6.70 8.85 -20.87
C ARG A 575 7.82 7.83 -21.02
N THR A 576 8.17 7.13 -19.94
CA THR A 576 9.27 6.16 -19.93
C THR A 576 8.82 4.70 -19.81
N GLY A 577 7.56 4.45 -19.45
CA GLY A 577 7.03 3.12 -19.14
C GLY A 577 7.57 2.54 -17.82
N GLY A 578 7.89 3.39 -16.84
CA GLY A 578 8.58 2.99 -15.61
C GLY A 578 7.79 3.28 -14.34
N TRP A 579 7.83 2.37 -13.37
CA TRP A 579 7.20 2.56 -12.06
C TRP A 579 8.01 3.52 -11.16
N ARG A 580 7.30 4.27 -10.31
CA ARG A 580 7.83 5.29 -9.39
C ARG A 580 7.12 5.26 -8.04
N GLY A 581 7.77 5.81 -7.01
CA GLY A 581 7.23 5.92 -5.65
C GLY A 581 7.11 4.60 -4.90
N ASN A 582 6.52 4.67 -3.71
CA ASN A 582 6.47 3.56 -2.74
C ASN A 582 5.62 2.38 -3.23
N MET A 583 5.90 1.17 -2.72
CA MET A 583 5.20 -0.08 -3.07
C MET A 583 5.10 -1.13 -1.93
N PRO A 584 4.08 -2.02 -2.00
CA PRO A 584 2.80 -1.75 -2.67
C PRO A 584 2.18 -0.48 -2.11
N LEU A 585 1.54 0.33 -2.93
CA LEU A 585 0.78 1.48 -2.43
C LEU A 585 -0.68 1.08 -2.22
N GLY A 586 -1.19 1.34 -1.01
CA GLY A 586 -2.58 1.09 -0.65
C GLY A 586 -3.56 1.82 -1.55
N LEU A 587 -3.32 3.12 -1.82
CA LEU A 587 -4.18 3.93 -2.69
C LEU A 587 -4.30 3.35 -4.11
N SER A 588 -3.21 2.86 -4.71
CA SER A 588 -3.21 2.29 -6.06
C SER A 588 -4.08 1.03 -6.16
N HIS A 589 -4.03 0.17 -5.14
CA HIS A 589 -4.80 -1.07 -5.12
C HIS A 589 -6.27 -0.86 -4.71
N LEU A 590 -6.53 -0.01 -3.71
CA LEU A 590 -7.91 0.27 -3.27
C LEU A 590 -8.70 0.97 -4.37
N SER A 591 -8.06 1.88 -5.13
CA SER A 591 -8.75 2.66 -6.15
C SER A 591 -9.20 1.77 -7.31
N LEU A 592 -8.39 0.76 -7.68
CA LEU A 592 -8.78 -0.24 -8.66
C LEU A 592 -10.04 -1.00 -8.21
N ILE A 593 -10.08 -1.44 -6.95
CA ILE A 593 -11.23 -2.17 -6.38
C ILE A 593 -12.48 -1.27 -6.40
N CYS A 594 -12.37 -0.02 -5.96
CA CYS A 594 -13.48 0.95 -5.97
C CYS A 594 -13.98 1.24 -7.39
N ALA A 595 -13.07 1.43 -8.36
CA ALA A 595 -13.41 1.63 -9.77
C ALA A 595 -14.13 0.40 -10.38
N ALA A 596 -13.60 -0.80 -10.14
CA ALA A 596 -14.24 -2.03 -10.56
C ALA A 596 -15.63 -2.21 -9.92
N ASN A 597 -15.78 -1.81 -8.65
CA ASN A 597 -17.05 -1.91 -7.92
C ASN A 597 -18.09 -0.97 -8.54
N ALA A 598 -17.70 0.27 -8.86
CA ALA A 598 -18.56 1.22 -9.52
C ALA A 598 -19.05 0.72 -10.91
N LEU A 599 -18.21 -0.05 -11.62
CA LEU A 599 -18.50 -0.70 -12.89
C LEU A 599 -19.30 -2.02 -12.80
N SER A 600 -19.51 -2.58 -11.62
CA SER A 600 -20.29 -3.81 -11.46
C SER A 600 -21.80 -3.57 -11.69
N CYS A 601 -22.51 -4.58 -12.21
CA CYS A 601 -23.98 -4.54 -12.39
C CYS A 601 -24.71 -4.67 -11.05
N ASP A 602 -24.10 -5.38 -10.11
CA ASP A 602 -24.48 -5.46 -8.71
C ASP A 602 -23.90 -4.30 -7.89
N ASN A 603 -23.48 -3.21 -8.53
CA ASN A 603 -23.27 -1.97 -7.81
C ASN A 603 -24.63 -1.70 -7.14
N PRO A 604 -24.72 -1.72 -5.80
CA PRO A 604 -25.90 -1.19 -5.14
C PRO A 604 -25.80 0.34 -5.30
N GLY A 605 -25.75 0.82 -6.55
CA GLY A 605 -25.55 2.20 -6.91
C GLY A 605 -26.68 2.95 -6.28
N HIS A 606 -26.40 3.60 -5.16
CA HIS A 606 -27.39 4.30 -4.36
C HIS A 606 -28.72 3.53 -4.24
N ARG A 607 -28.62 2.26 -3.87
CA ARG A 607 -29.67 1.55 -3.14
C ARG A 607 -29.17 1.12 -1.76
N ILE A 608 -28.36 1.97 -1.12
CA ILE A 608 -28.28 2.10 0.33
C ILE A 608 -28.09 3.59 0.67
#